data_AF-X1EM90-F1
#
_entry.id   AF-X1EM90-F1
#
_cell.length_a   1.000
_cell.length_b   1.000
_cell.length_c   1.000
_cell.angle_alpha   90.00
_cell.angle_beta   90.00
_cell.angle_gamma   90.00
#
_symmetry.space_group_name_H-M   'P 1'
#
loop_
_entity.id
_entity.type
_entity.pdbx_description
1 polymer ?
#
loop_
_entity_poly.entity_id
_entity_poly.type
_entity_poly.pdbx_seq_one_letter_code
_entity_poly.pdbx_strand_id
1 'polypeptide(L)'
;MLIDGGGHPEGTFDIGEHVVSPFLWEKGIKKIDYLVLTHAHPDHLNGLIAVARNFKIGEYWESFSPLESDPYTEFKRSLSSSVSRKRLFRGHSHHEKKVRIEVLHPEKGEPYVYTINNDQSLVLRLSYNQISFLLPGDIEIDAEKKILESSGQIKSQV
;
A
#
# COMPACT_ATOMS: atom_id res chain seq x y z
N MET A 1 7.71 1.99 7.20
CA MET A 1 6.69 1.86 6.14
C MET A 1 5.96 0.56 6.39
N LEU A 2 4.64 0.56 6.36
CA LEU A 2 3.79 -0.65 6.36
C LEU A 2 3.02 -0.65 5.04
N ILE A 3 3.01 -1.79 4.35
CA ILE A 3 2.35 -1.97 3.06
C ILE A 3 1.35 -3.10 3.25
N ASP A 4 0.08 -2.78 3.04
CA ASP A 4 -1.08 -3.63 3.27
C ASP A 4 -1.22 -4.11 4.72
N GLY A 5 -2.45 -4.44 5.10
CA GLY A 5 -2.83 -4.82 6.47
C GLY A 5 -3.19 -6.29 6.62
N GLY A 6 -3.26 -7.03 5.51
CA GLY A 6 -3.91 -8.33 5.52
C GLY A 6 -5.43 -8.20 5.67
N GLY A 7 -6.10 -9.34 5.77
CA GLY A 7 -7.52 -9.40 6.07
C GLY A 7 -8.17 -10.61 5.43
N HIS A 8 -9.47 -10.75 5.66
CA HIS A 8 -10.29 -11.71 4.95
C HIS A 8 -11.65 -11.08 4.66
N PRO A 9 -12.31 -11.41 3.53
CA PRO A 9 -13.62 -10.87 3.18
C PRO A 9 -14.69 -11.16 4.23
N GLU A 10 -14.62 -12.31 4.92
CA GLU A 10 -15.65 -12.75 5.87
C GLU A 10 -15.55 -12.06 7.26
N GLY A 11 -14.50 -11.27 7.52
CA GLY A 11 -14.43 -10.37 8.69
C GLY A 11 -14.45 -11.03 10.07
N THR A 12 -14.28 -12.36 10.18
CA THR A 12 -14.37 -13.08 11.45
C THR A 12 -13.13 -12.91 12.34
N PHE A 13 -12.01 -12.51 11.76
CA PHE A 13 -10.76 -12.27 12.47
C PHE A 13 -10.05 -11.02 11.92
N ASP A 14 -9.87 -10.01 12.77
CA ASP A 14 -9.17 -8.77 12.41
C ASP A 14 -7.65 -8.99 12.46
N ILE A 15 -7.05 -9.22 11.29
CA ILE A 15 -5.59 -9.40 11.12
C ILE A 15 -4.82 -8.17 11.62
N GLY A 16 -5.38 -6.97 11.43
CA GLY A 16 -4.77 -5.73 11.86
C GLY A 16 -4.67 -5.63 13.37
N GLU A 17 -5.76 -5.94 14.07
CA GLU A 17 -5.85 -5.87 15.54
C GLU A 17 -5.11 -7.02 16.23
N HIS A 18 -5.18 -8.23 15.68
CA HIS A 18 -4.69 -9.43 16.37
C HIS A 18 -3.31 -9.92 15.92
N VAL A 19 -2.81 -9.45 14.78
CA VAL A 19 -1.51 -9.91 14.24
C VAL A 19 -0.57 -8.72 14.00
N VAL A 20 -0.99 -7.77 13.15
CA VAL A 20 -0.11 -6.67 12.73
C VAL A 20 0.18 -5.72 13.88
N SER A 21 -0.84 -5.24 14.58
CA SER A 21 -0.66 -4.29 15.69
C SER A 21 0.20 -4.87 16.83
N PRO A 22 -0.07 -6.11 17.32
CA PRO A 22 0.76 -6.73 18.35
C PRO A 22 2.21 -6.89 17.92
N PHE A 23 2.48 -7.33 16.69
CA PHE A 23 3.84 -7.45 16.18
C PHE A 23 4.57 -6.10 16.17
N LEU A 24 3.93 -5.05 15.66
CA LEU A 24 4.52 -3.71 15.61
C LEU A 24 4.79 -3.14 17.02
N TRP A 25 3.86 -3.33 17.97
CA TRP A 25 4.06 -2.92 19.35
C TRP A 25 5.19 -3.70 20.04
N GLU A 26 5.32 -5.00 19.79
CA GLU A 26 6.43 -5.82 20.29
C GLU A 26 7.78 -5.28 19.80
N LYS A 27 7.83 -4.76 18.56
CA LYS A 27 9.02 -4.06 18.02
C LYS A 27 9.19 -2.63 18.53
N GLY A 28 8.35 -2.18 19.45
CA GLY A 28 8.40 -0.82 20.03
C GLY A 28 7.94 0.27 19.06
N ILE A 29 7.31 -0.08 17.94
CA ILE A 29 6.84 0.86 16.94
C ILE A 29 5.56 1.52 17.47
N LYS A 30 5.52 2.86 17.43
CA LYS A 30 4.36 3.67 17.86
C LYS A 30 3.83 4.61 16.78
N LYS A 31 4.60 4.75 15.70
CA LYS A 31 4.32 5.61 14.56
C LYS A 31 4.67 4.86 13.29
N ILE A 32 3.81 4.96 12.29
CA ILE A 32 4.06 4.47 10.95
C ILE A 32 4.23 5.70 10.07
N ASP A 33 5.45 5.94 9.59
CA ASP A 33 5.73 7.13 8.76
C ASP A 33 4.99 7.08 7.42
N TYR A 34 4.89 5.90 6.83
CA TYR A 34 4.20 5.64 5.56
C TYR A 34 3.31 4.41 5.70
N LEU A 35 2.00 4.61 5.61
CA LEU A 35 0.99 3.56 5.48
C LEU A 35 0.61 3.46 4.00
N VAL A 36 0.81 2.31 3.39
CA VAL A 36 0.60 2.11 1.95
C VAL A 36 -0.49 1.05 1.76
N LEU A 37 -1.45 1.35 0.90
CA LEU A 37 -2.42 0.38 0.41
C LEU A 37 -2.13 0.13 -1.08
N THR A 38 -1.79 -1.10 -1.44
CA THR A 38 -1.52 -1.46 -2.84
C THR A 38 -2.78 -1.33 -3.68
N HIS A 39 -3.87 -1.95 -3.22
CA HIS A 39 -5.21 -1.82 -3.77
C HIS A 39 -6.26 -2.17 -2.70
N ALA A 40 -7.49 -1.68 -2.85
CA ALA A 40 -8.53 -1.75 -1.81
C ALA A 40 -9.34 -3.05 -1.81
N HIS A 41 -8.68 -4.21 -1.95
CA HIS A 41 -9.32 -5.50 -1.70
C HIS A 41 -9.27 -5.89 -0.21
N PRO A 42 -10.23 -6.68 0.30
CA PRO A 42 -10.38 -6.95 1.73
C PRO A 42 -9.14 -7.54 2.41
N ASP A 43 -8.41 -8.41 1.73
CA ASP A 43 -7.18 -9.07 2.18
C ASP A 43 -5.94 -8.16 2.15
N HIS A 44 -6.05 -6.95 1.60
CA HIS A 44 -5.03 -5.91 1.70
C HIS A 44 -5.45 -4.76 2.62
N LEU A 45 -6.73 -4.38 2.56
CA LEU A 45 -7.28 -3.21 3.23
C LEU A 45 -7.69 -3.45 4.68
N ASN A 46 -8.36 -4.56 4.98
CA ASN A 46 -9.16 -4.65 6.20
C ASN A 46 -8.31 -4.51 7.46
N GLY A 47 -7.14 -5.14 7.52
CA GLY A 47 -6.24 -5.00 8.67
C GLY A 47 -5.67 -3.58 8.83
N LEU A 48 -5.64 -2.76 7.77
CA LEU A 48 -5.23 -1.36 7.89
C LEU A 48 -6.23 -0.53 8.70
N ILE A 49 -7.49 -0.95 8.82
CA ILE A 49 -8.50 -0.25 9.62
C ILE A 49 -8.05 -0.20 11.08
N ALA A 50 -7.72 -1.35 11.68
CA ALA A 50 -7.22 -1.42 13.05
C ALA A 50 -5.86 -0.72 13.19
N VAL A 51 -4.93 -0.93 12.25
CA VAL A 51 -3.63 -0.25 12.27
C VAL A 51 -3.77 1.28 12.27
N ALA A 52 -4.67 1.84 11.46
CA ALA A 52 -4.91 3.28 11.41
C ALA A 52 -5.49 3.83 12.73
N ARG A 53 -6.27 3.02 13.48
CA ARG A 53 -6.77 3.38 14.82
C ARG A 53 -5.66 3.33 15.87
N ASN A 54 -4.76 2.35 15.75
CA ASN A 54 -3.81 1.98 16.78
C ASN A 54 -2.48 2.76 16.72
N PHE A 55 -2.11 3.28 15.55
CA PHE A 55 -0.82 3.93 15.33
C PHE A 55 -0.96 5.37 14.83
N LYS A 56 0.00 6.21 15.20
CA LYS A 56 0.14 7.53 14.55
C LYS A 56 0.63 7.33 13.12
N ILE A 57 -0.19 7.73 12.15
CA ILE A 57 0.15 7.67 10.73
C ILE A 57 0.74 9.01 10.28
N GLY A 58 1.90 8.99 9.62
CA GLY A 58 2.51 10.16 8.99
C GLY A 58 1.82 10.50 7.67
N GLU A 59 2.04 9.65 6.68
CA GLU A 59 1.42 9.73 5.36
C GLU A 59 0.68 8.44 5.01
N TYR A 60 -0.39 8.58 4.24
CA TYR A 60 -1.12 7.48 3.63
C TYR A 60 -0.96 7.52 2.11
N TRP A 61 -0.53 6.42 1.50
CA TRP A 61 -0.29 6.31 0.07
C TRP A 61 -1.21 5.26 -0.55
N GLU A 62 -1.81 5.61 -1.69
CA GLU A 62 -2.62 4.72 -2.53
C GLU A 62 -2.52 5.18 -4.00
N SER A 63 -3.03 4.42 -4.95
CA SER A 63 -3.22 4.90 -6.32
C SER A 63 -4.69 5.25 -6.58
N PHE A 64 -5.54 4.23 -6.48
CA PHE A 64 -6.96 4.31 -6.78
C PHE A 64 -7.80 4.02 -5.55
N SER A 65 -9.01 4.57 -5.52
CA SER A 65 -9.95 4.40 -4.42
C SER A 65 -11.32 3.99 -4.94
N PRO A 66 -11.99 3.01 -4.31
CA PRO A 66 -13.34 2.66 -4.68
C PRO A 66 -14.31 3.80 -4.33
N LEU A 67 -15.26 4.07 -5.22
CA LEU A 67 -16.37 4.99 -4.99
C LEU A 67 -17.34 4.43 -3.93
N GLU A 68 -17.63 3.13 -4.03
CA GLU A 68 -18.60 2.44 -3.18
C GLU A 68 -17.91 1.24 -2.52
N SER A 69 -17.57 1.40 -1.24
CA SER A 69 -16.99 0.33 -0.41
C SER A 69 -17.10 0.73 1.05
N ASP A 70 -17.86 -0.05 1.83
CA ASP A 70 -18.02 0.15 3.27
C ASP A 70 -16.68 -0.02 4.01
N PRO A 71 -15.88 -1.08 3.77
CA PRO A 71 -14.57 -1.22 4.41
C PRO A 71 -13.63 -0.06 4.11
N TYR A 72 -13.60 0.42 2.87
CA TYR A 72 -12.76 1.56 2.50
C TYR A 72 -13.24 2.87 3.14
N THR A 73 -14.55 3.04 3.27
CA THR A 73 -15.13 4.19 3.97
C THR A 73 -14.80 4.16 5.46
N GLU A 74 -14.84 2.99 6.09
CA GLU A 74 -14.43 2.79 7.48
C GLU A 74 -12.93 3.09 7.66
N PHE A 75 -12.08 2.55 6.79
CA PHE A 75 -10.64 2.85 6.78
C PHE A 75 -10.36 4.35 6.65
N LYS A 76 -11.03 5.05 5.74
CA LYS A 76 -10.86 6.50 5.60
C LYS A 76 -11.24 7.26 6.88
N ARG A 77 -12.20 6.75 7.66
CA ARG A 77 -12.63 7.34 8.93
C ARG A 77 -11.69 7.01 10.09
N SER A 78 -10.97 5.88 10.04
CA SER A 78 -9.98 5.55 11.08
C SER A 78 -8.70 6.38 10.96
N LEU A 79 -8.39 6.89 9.77
CA LEU A 79 -7.29 7.84 9.58
C LEU A 79 -7.60 9.21 10.21
N SER A 80 -6.67 9.75 11.01
CA SER A 80 -6.72 11.12 11.50
C SER A 80 -6.84 12.13 10.35
N SER A 81 -7.56 13.23 10.58
CA SER A 81 -7.69 14.34 9.61
C SER A 81 -6.35 15.03 9.29
N SER A 82 -5.35 14.87 10.14
CA SER A 82 -4.00 15.40 9.93
C SER A 82 -3.12 14.56 9.00
N VAL A 83 -3.55 13.35 8.63
CA VAL A 83 -2.75 12.45 7.78
C VAL A 83 -2.70 13.00 6.36
N SER A 84 -1.50 13.23 5.84
CA SER A 84 -1.30 13.60 4.45
C SER A 84 -1.57 12.40 3.55
N ARG A 85 -2.62 12.48 2.73
CA ARG A 85 -2.98 11.43 1.76
C ARG A 85 -2.35 11.75 0.40
N LYS A 86 -1.61 10.80 -0.17
CA LYS A 86 -0.96 10.96 -1.47
C LYS A 86 -1.42 9.89 -2.44
N ARG A 87 -1.73 10.33 -3.66
CA ARG A 87 -1.98 9.44 -4.79
C ARG A 87 -0.71 9.27 -5.59
N LEU A 88 -0.23 8.04 -5.65
CA LEU A 88 1.02 7.71 -6.31
C LEU A 88 0.78 6.88 -7.57
N PHE A 89 1.58 7.15 -8.59
CA PHE A 89 1.52 6.52 -9.91
C PHE A 89 2.94 6.34 -10.44
N ARG A 90 3.07 5.58 -11.53
CA ARG A 90 4.34 5.30 -12.21
C ARG A 90 5.16 6.58 -12.38
N GLY A 91 6.46 6.45 -12.11
CA GLY A 91 7.42 7.54 -12.23
C GLY A 91 7.56 8.39 -10.98
N HIS A 92 6.69 8.23 -9.97
CA HIS A 92 6.92 8.81 -8.66
C HIS A 92 8.18 8.17 -8.02
N SER A 93 9.04 9.02 -7.45
CA SER A 93 10.17 8.58 -6.64
C SER A 93 10.25 9.39 -5.36
N HIS A 94 10.47 8.69 -4.25
CA HIS A 94 10.67 9.25 -2.93
C HIS A 94 11.98 8.73 -2.34
N HIS A 95 12.68 9.55 -1.58
CA HIS A 95 13.88 9.14 -0.85
C HIS A 95 13.62 9.27 0.64
N GLU A 96 13.70 8.15 1.35
CA GLU A 96 13.69 8.11 2.80
C GLU A 96 15.09 7.72 3.30
N LYS A 97 15.85 8.73 3.72
CA LYS A 97 17.27 8.59 4.11
C LYS A 97 18.09 7.94 2.99
N LYS A 98 18.42 6.65 3.13
CA LYS A 98 19.22 5.86 2.18
C LYS A 98 18.37 4.91 1.33
N VAL A 99 17.06 4.84 1.59
CA VAL A 99 16.14 3.99 0.84
C VAL A 99 15.49 4.83 -0.24
N ARG A 100 15.68 4.44 -1.50
CA ARG A 100 14.93 4.98 -2.63
C ARG A 100 13.69 4.13 -2.84
N ILE A 101 12.53 4.77 -2.88
CA ILE A 101 11.25 4.16 -3.18
C ILE A 101 10.80 4.67 -4.54
N GLU A 102 10.53 3.75 -5.46
CA GLU A 102 10.06 4.05 -6.81
C GLU A 102 8.72 3.39 -7.03
N VAL A 103 7.78 4.12 -7.63
CA VAL A 103 6.50 3.57 -8.06
C VAL A 103 6.65 3.14 -9.50
N LEU A 104 6.55 1.83 -9.73
CA LEU A 104 6.63 1.24 -11.05
C LEU A 104 5.27 1.12 -11.71
N HIS A 105 4.17 1.07 -10.96
CA HIS A 105 2.82 0.90 -11.49
C HIS A 105 1.83 1.35 -10.40
N PRO A 106 0.60 1.78 -10.71
CA PRO A 106 -0.04 1.91 -12.02
C PRO A 106 0.26 3.22 -12.74
N GLU A 107 -0.08 3.29 -14.03
CA GLU A 107 -0.13 4.56 -14.77
C GLU A 107 -1.12 5.54 -14.14
N LYS A 108 -0.88 6.83 -14.35
CA LYS A 108 -1.80 7.86 -13.88
C LYS A 108 -3.16 7.71 -14.59
N GLY A 109 -4.22 7.65 -13.81
CA GLY A 109 -5.60 7.57 -14.28
C GLY A 109 -6.59 8.30 -13.39
N GLU A 110 -7.88 8.12 -13.67
CA GLU A 110 -8.96 8.66 -12.84
C GLU A 110 -8.92 8.02 -11.45
N PRO A 111 -8.70 8.80 -10.37
CA PRO A 111 -8.34 8.26 -9.07
C PRO A 111 -9.47 7.51 -8.35
N TYR A 112 -10.72 7.76 -8.74
CA TYR A 112 -11.89 7.12 -8.14
C TYR A 112 -12.53 6.19 -9.16
N VAL A 113 -12.74 4.94 -8.78
CA VAL A 113 -13.26 3.89 -9.65
C VAL A 113 -14.42 3.16 -8.98
N TYR A 114 -15.34 2.59 -9.74
CA TYR A 114 -16.43 1.79 -9.18
C TYR A 114 -15.92 0.46 -8.62
N THR A 115 -15.11 -0.24 -9.41
CA THR A 115 -14.53 -1.53 -9.02
C THR A 115 -13.01 -1.41 -9.04
N ILE A 116 -12.37 -1.87 -7.96
CA ILE A 116 -10.92 -1.97 -7.85
C ILE A 116 -10.48 -3.30 -8.45
N ASN A 117 -9.45 -3.25 -9.30
CA ASN A 117 -8.82 -4.42 -9.91
C ASN A 117 -7.39 -4.58 -9.36
N ASN A 118 -6.94 -5.81 -9.21
CA ASN A 118 -5.56 -6.23 -8.95
C ASN A 118 -4.52 -5.50 -9.81
N ASP A 119 -4.79 -5.31 -11.11
CA ASP A 119 -3.94 -4.57 -12.05
C ASP A 119 -3.82 -3.06 -11.75
N GLN A 120 -4.54 -2.57 -10.74
CA GLN A 120 -4.41 -1.21 -10.22
C GLN A 120 -3.52 -1.14 -8.97
N SER A 121 -2.90 -2.27 -8.57
CA SER A 121 -1.97 -2.35 -7.44
C SER A 121 -0.82 -1.36 -7.59
N LEU A 122 -0.52 -0.65 -6.51
CA LEU A 122 0.68 0.17 -6.38
C LEU A 122 1.91 -0.74 -6.28
N VAL A 123 2.66 -0.85 -7.38
CA VAL A 123 3.91 -1.62 -7.43
C VAL A 123 5.06 -0.74 -6.99
N LEU A 124 5.74 -1.18 -5.95
CA LEU A 124 6.87 -0.45 -5.37
C LEU A 124 8.19 -1.19 -5.61
N ARG A 125 9.22 -0.44 -5.96
CA ARG A 125 10.60 -0.89 -5.88
C ARG A 125 11.32 -0.12 -4.79
N LEU A 126 11.87 -0.84 -3.81
CA LEU A 126 12.67 -0.26 -2.74
C LEU A 126 14.13 -0.61 -2.99
N SER A 127 15.01 0.38 -3.01
CA SER A 127 16.44 0.18 -3.20
C SER A 127 17.23 0.76 -2.02
N TYR A 128 18.12 -0.04 -1.44
CA TYR A 128 19.04 0.34 -0.38
C TYR A 128 20.45 -0.19 -0.71
N ASN A 129 21.36 0.74 -0.99
CA ASN A 129 22.70 0.42 -1.52
C ASN A 129 22.60 -0.45 -2.78
N GLN A 130 23.15 -1.66 -2.73
CA GLN A 130 23.09 -2.62 -3.84
C GLN A 130 21.83 -3.49 -3.80
N ILE A 131 21.09 -3.53 -2.69
CA ILE A 131 19.94 -4.42 -2.49
C ILE A 131 18.66 -3.72 -2.93
N SER A 132 17.80 -4.45 -3.64
CA SER A 132 16.48 -3.99 -4.05
C SER A 132 15.41 -5.05 -3.85
N PHE A 133 14.21 -4.59 -3.53
CA PHE A 133 13.01 -5.38 -3.30
C PHE A 133 11.93 -4.91 -4.29
N LEU A 134 11.25 -5.85 -4.92
CA LEU A 134 10.04 -5.58 -5.71
C LEU A 134 8.82 -6.02 -4.90
N LEU A 135 7.85 -5.12 -4.75
CA LEU A 135 6.58 -5.38 -4.06
C LEU A 135 5.46 -5.21 -5.09
N PRO A 136 5.02 -6.30 -5.73
CA PRO A 136 4.09 -6.25 -6.86
C PRO A 136 2.63 -6.02 -6.45
N GLY A 137 2.29 -6.24 -5.17
CA GLY A 137 0.89 -6.45 -4.81
C GLY A 137 0.35 -7.64 -5.61
N ASP A 138 -0.85 -7.49 -6.16
CA ASP A 138 -1.56 -8.58 -6.83
C ASP A 138 -1.59 -8.41 -8.36
N ILE A 139 -0.71 -7.58 -8.94
CA ILE A 139 -0.69 -7.36 -10.39
C ILE A 139 -0.74 -8.68 -11.18
N GLU A 140 -1.53 -8.67 -12.25
CA GLU A 140 -1.65 -9.81 -13.13
C GLU A 140 -0.76 -9.62 -14.37
N ILE A 141 -0.82 -10.59 -15.29
CA ILE A 141 0.07 -10.69 -16.44
C ILE A 141 0.11 -9.44 -17.33
N ASP A 142 -0.99 -8.68 -17.41
CA ASP A 142 -1.08 -7.49 -18.25
C ASP A 142 -0.37 -6.29 -17.61
N ALA A 143 -0.48 -6.11 -16.30
CA ALA A 143 0.32 -5.13 -15.58
C ALA A 143 1.81 -5.52 -15.55
N GLU A 144 2.14 -6.80 -15.38
CA GLU A 144 3.53 -7.28 -15.45
C GLU A 144 4.19 -6.95 -16.79
N LYS A 145 3.51 -7.24 -17.91
CA LYS A 145 3.98 -6.89 -19.26
C LYS A 145 4.23 -5.39 -19.41
N LYS A 146 3.27 -4.56 -18.98
CA LYS A 146 3.42 -3.10 -19.03
C LYS A 146 4.65 -2.65 -18.26
N ILE A 147 4.90 -3.20 -17.08
CA ILE A 147 6.08 -2.88 -16.28
C ILE A 147 7.36 -3.29 -17.02
N LEU A 148 7.42 -4.49 -17.59
CA LEU A 148 8.59 -4.97 -18.35
C LEU A 148 8.88 -4.14 -19.61
N GLU A 149 7.84 -3.62 -20.27
CA GLU A 149 7.98 -2.80 -21.49
C GLU A 149 8.43 -1.36 -21.21
N SER A 150 7.96 -0.79 -20.10
CA SER A 150 8.14 0.63 -19.78
C SER A 150 9.20 0.92 -18.71
N SER A 151 9.58 -0.09 -17.96
CA SER A 151 10.62 0.02 -16.93
C SER A 151 11.90 -0.59 -17.47
N GLY A 152 13.04 0.05 -17.22
CA GLY A 152 14.35 -0.52 -17.54
C GLY A 152 14.66 -1.76 -16.69
N GLN A 153 15.85 -1.83 -16.10
CA GLN A 153 16.22 -2.98 -15.27
C GLN A 153 15.39 -3.06 -13.96
N ILE A 154 14.30 -3.84 -13.98
CA ILE A 154 13.45 -4.15 -12.81
C ILE A 154 13.99 -5.30 -11.94
N LYS A 155 15.22 -5.76 -12.23
CA LYS A 155 15.88 -6.79 -11.43
C LYS A 155 15.90 -6.35 -9.96
N SER A 156 15.23 -7.12 -9.12
CA SER A 156 15.34 -7.06 -7.68
C SER A 156 16.12 -8.27 -7.15
N GLN A 157 16.60 -8.18 -5.92
CA GLN A 157 17.19 -9.32 -5.22
C GLN A 157 16.17 -10.10 -4.40
N VAL A 158 15.01 -9.49 -4.14
CA VAL A 158 13.87 -10.06 -3.43
C VAL A 158 12.60 -9.65 -4.14
#